data_AF-A0A142ES77-F1
#
_entry.id   AF-A0A142ES77-F1
#
_cell.length_a   1.000
_cell.length_b   1.000
_cell.length_c   1.000
_cell.angle_alpha   90.00
_cell.angle_beta   90.00
_cell.angle_gamma   90.00
#
_symmetry.space_group_name_H-M   'P 1'
#
loop_
_entity.id
_entity.type
_entity.pdbx_description
1 polymer ?
#
loop_
_entity_poly.entity_id
_entity_poly.type
_entity_poly.pdbx_seq_one_letter_code
_entity_poly.pdbx_strand_id
1 'polypeptide(L)'
;MSWVTKTLNSTLGRKLLMAVTGLFLILFLTGHVSGNLLLFRGDGGEAFNMYAKFMTTNPAVKILSYLTYLSVLAHVVYSIALSQRNKSARPVAYSTTNASPKVSWASRNMGVLGTIILVFLVVHLQGFWAKMHFAEMPIVTIGGEEYKDLFTIVQAAFQQEWLVALYVIAMGFLGFHLSHGFASAFQTLGLNHKKYSPAIKAIGNFYCIVVPALFASMPLYIYFTS
;
A
#
# COMPACT_ATOMS: atom_id res chain seq x y z
N MET A 1 -8.37 -3.43 35.11
CA MET A 1 -8.26 -3.31 33.64
C MET A 1 -7.51 -2.04 33.28
N SER A 2 -6.36 -2.22 32.61
CA SER A 2 -5.37 -1.18 32.28
C SER A 2 -5.97 -0.04 31.45
N TRP A 3 -5.65 1.20 31.83
CA TRP A 3 -6.00 2.42 31.10
C TRP A 3 -5.56 2.34 29.62
N VAL A 4 -4.48 1.61 29.34
CA VAL A 4 -3.98 1.37 27.97
C VAL A 4 -5.03 0.68 27.11
N THR A 5 -5.63 -0.41 27.58
CA THR A 5 -6.65 -1.15 26.83
C THR A 5 -7.89 -0.30 26.58
N LYS A 6 -8.28 0.56 27.54
CA LYS A 6 -9.39 1.50 27.38
C LYS A 6 -9.08 2.57 26.33
N THR A 7 -7.88 3.14 26.37
CA THR A 7 -7.42 4.16 25.41
C THR A 7 -7.36 3.59 24.00
N LEU A 8 -6.75 2.42 23.79
CA LEU A 8 -6.62 1.80 22.46
C LEU A 8 -7.98 1.34 21.89
N ASN A 9 -8.96 0.99 22.73
CA ASN A 9 -10.31 0.64 22.30
C ASN A 9 -11.25 1.83 22.11
N SER A 10 -10.85 3.03 22.53
CA SER A 10 -11.64 4.24 22.32
C SER A 10 -11.71 4.62 20.83
N THR A 11 -12.73 5.37 20.44
CA THR A 11 -12.86 5.88 19.05
C THR A 11 -11.65 6.73 18.65
N LEU A 12 -11.13 7.53 19.58
CA LEU A 12 -9.96 8.38 19.34
C LEU A 12 -8.70 7.52 19.16
N GLY A 13 -8.45 6.56 20.06
CA GLY A 13 -7.31 5.65 19.98
C GLY A 13 -7.28 4.87 18.66
N ARG A 14 -8.42 4.33 18.24
CA ARG A 14 -8.54 3.63 16.95
C ARG A 14 -8.23 4.54 15.75
N LYS A 15 -8.70 5.79 15.77
CA LYS A 15 -8.38 6.77 14.72
C LYS A 15 -6.89 7.11 14.69
N LEU A 16 -6.27 7.29 15.86
CA LEU A 16 -4.83 7.53 15.96
C LEU A 16 -4.02 6.35 15.40
N LEU A 17 -4.37 5.12 15.77
CA LEU A 17 -3.72 3.92 15.22
C LEU A 17 -3.91 3.79 13.71
N MET A 18 -5.10 4.10 13.19
CA MET A 18 -5.34 4.16 11.75
C MET A 18 -4.42 5.18 11.05
N ALA A 19 -4.26 6.37 11.63
CA ALA A 19 -3.42 7.41 11.07
C ALA A 19 -1.94 7.03 11.08
N VAL A 20 -1.44 6.49 12.20
CA VAL A 20 -0.03 6.07 12.34
C VAL A 20 0.29 4.92 11.40
N THR A 21 -0.54 3.88 11.38
CA THR A 21 -0.35 2.74 10.45
C THR A 21 -0.46 3.19 8.99
N GLY A 22 -1.41 4.07 8.65
CA GLY A 22 -1.55 4.61 7.29
C GLY A 22 -0.33 5.42 6.84
N LEU A 23 0.20 6.30 7.70
CA LEU A 23 1.41 7.07 7.39
C LEU A 23 2.65 6.17 7.26
N PHE A 24 2.78 5.16 8.12
CA PHE A 24 3.82 4.16 7.96
C PHE A 24 3.72 3.45 6.61
N LEU A 25 2.51 3.03 6.20
CA LEU A 25 2.30 2.36 4.91
C LEU A 25 2.58 3.29 3.72
N ILE A 26 2.31 4.59 3.83
CA ILE A 26 2.73 5.59 2.83
C ILE A 26 4.27 5.65 2.74
N LEU A 27 4.97 5.67 3.87
CA LEU A 27 6.45 5.64 3.86
C LEU A 27 6.97 4.33 3.25
N PHE A 28 6.37 3.21 3.62
CA PHE A 28 6.69 1.90 3.04
C PHE A 28 6.49 1.89 1.52
N LEU A 29 5.37 2.40 1.01
CA LEU A 29 5.10 2.48 -0.43
C LEU A 29 6.17 3.29 -1.18
N THR A 30 6.70 4.34 -0.56
CA THR A 30 7.82 5.11 -1.12
C THR A 30 9.09 4.26 -1.28
N GLY A 31 9.47 3.54 -0.23
CA GLY A 31 10.62 2.62 -0.30
C GLY A 31 10.37 1.47 -1.29
N HIS A 32 9.15 0.94 -1.27
CA HIS A 32 8.73 -0.16 -2.14
C HIS A 32 8.77 0.24 -3.62
N VAL A 33 8.21 1.39 -4.00
CA VAL A 33 8.25 1.85 -5.39
C VAL A 33 9.69 2.13 -5.82
N SER A 34 10.49 2.74 -4.94
CA SER A 34 11.90 3.09 -5.23
C SER A 34 12.74 1.85 -5.56
N GLY A 35 12.60 0.77 -4.80
CA GLY A 35 13.26 -0.50 -5.11
C GLY A 35 12.75 -1.16 -6.40
N ASN A 36 11.44 -1.09 -6.64
CA ASN A 36 10.84 -1.64 -7.85
C ASN A 36 11.15 -0.84 -9.12
N LEU A 37 11.61 0.42 -9.03
CA LEU A 37 12.09 1.16 -10.20
C LEU A 37 13.26 0.45 -10.90
N LEU A 38 13.98 -0.43 -10.19
CA LEU A 38 15.03 -1.27 -10.79
C LEU A 38 14.51 -2.22 -11.87
N LEU A 39 13.19 -2.51 -11.91
CA LEU A 39 12.57 -3.28 -12.98
C LEU A 39 12.69 -2.59 -14.35
N PHE A 40 12.85 -1.26 -14.38
CA PHE A 40 13.03 -0.49 -15.62
C PHE A 40 14.48 -0.41 -16.10
N ARG A 41 15.43 -1.03 -15.37
CA ARG A 41 16.86 -0.82 -15.62
C ARG A 41 17.36 -1.45 -16.93
N GLY A 42 16.65 -2.44 -17.45
CA GLY A 42 17.00 -3.10 -18.71
C GLY A 42 18.27 -3.95 -18.65
N ASP A 43 18.69 -4.38 -17.45
CA ASP A 43 19.91 -5.15 -17.18
C ASP A 43 19.62 -6.65 -16.99
N GLY A 44 18.52 -7.16 -17.57
CA GLY A 44 18.12 -8.56 -17.41
C GLY A 44 17.70 -8.94 -15.98
N GLY A 45 17.47 -7.96 -15.09
CA GLY A 45 17.04 -8.20 -13.72
C GLY A 45 18.17 -8.25 -12.69
N GLU A 46 19.41 -7.98 -13.11
CA GLU A 46 20.59 -8.04 -12.24
C GLU A 46 20.43 -7.14 -11.00
N ALA A 47 20.21 -5.84 -11.19
CA ALA A 47 20.07 -4.93 -10.06
C ALA A 47 18.84 -5.24 -9.20
N PHE A 48 17.74 -5.70 -9.81
CA PHE A 48 16.52 -6.04 -9.08
C PHE A 48 16.73 -7.27 -8.18
N ASN A 49 17.40 -8.31 -8.69
CA ASN A 49 17.70 -9.52 -7.93
C ASN A 49 18.73 -9.26 -6.81
N MET A 50 19.75 -8.43 -7.07
CA MET A 50 20.67 -7.96 -6.02
C MET A 50 19.94 -7.20 -4.92
N TYR A 51 19.04 -6.29 -5.31
CA TYR A 51 18.20 -5.56 -4.36
C TYR A 51 17.27 -6.48 -3.58
N ALA A 52 16.64 -7.47 -4.23
CA ALA A 52 15.79 -8.45 -3.56
C ALA A 52 16.57 -9.27 -2.51
N LYS A 53 17.82 -9.64 -2.79
CA LYS A 53 18.71 -10.28 -1.81
C LYS A 53 19.02 -9.35 -0.64
N PHE A 54 19.36 -8.08 -0.90
CA PHE A 54 19.57 -7.09 0.16
C PHE A 54 18.33 -6.96 1.08
N MET A 55 17.14 -6.88 0.49
CA MET A 55 15.89 -6.73 1.23
C MET A 55 15.54 -7.94 2.10
N THR A 56 15.98 -9.14 1.72
CA THR A 56 15.66 -10.39 2.43
C THR A 56 16.73 -10.82 3.44
N THR A 57 17.94 -10.25 3.35
CA THR A 57 19.09 -10.63 4.19
C THR A 57 19.47 -9.56 5.20
N ASN A 58 19.27 -8.28 4.89
CA ASN A 58 19.63 -7.18 5.79
C ASN A 58 18.78 -7.19 7.07
N PRO A 59 19.39 -7.26 8.28
CA PRO A 59 18.64 -7.36 9.54
C PRO A 59 17.68 -6.18 9.80
N ALA A 60 18.08 -4.96 9.46
CA ALA A 60 17.24 -3.78 9.66
C ALA A 60 16.02 -3.81 8.72
N VAL A 61 16.20 -4.25 7.48
CA VAL A 61 15.10 -4.41 6.53
C VAL A 61 14.14 -5.53 6.97
N LYS A 62 14.66 -6.62 7.54
CA LYS A 62 13.81 -7.69 8.10
C LYS A 62 12.95 -7.21 9.27
N ILE A 63 13.49 -6.36 10.14
CA ILE A 63 12.69 -5.73 11.20
C ILE A 63 11.61 -4.84 10.58
N LEU A 64 11.98 -4.04 9.58
CA LEU A 64 11.04 -3.18 8.87
C LEU A 64 9.95 -3.97 8.12
N SER A 65 10.25 -5.16 7.61
CA SER A 65 9.27 -6.02 6.93
C SER A 65 8.24 -6.58 7.91
N TYR A 66 8.66 -7.06 9.09
CA TYR A 66 7.73 -7.48 10.14
C TYR A 66 6.86 -6.31 10.63
N LEU A 67 7.45 -5.12 10.80
CA LEU A 67 6.70 -3.92 11.14
C LEU A 67 5.69 -3.56 10.03
N THR A 68 6.03 -3.80 8.78
CA THR A 68 5.12 -3.62 7.64
C THR A 68 3.95 -4.60 7.69
N TYR A 69 4.20 -5.89 7.91
CA TYR A 69 3.12 -6.88 8.02
C TYR A 69 2.19 -6.55 9.18
N LEU A 70 2.75 -6.19 10.35
CA LEU A 70 1.97 -5.75 11.50
C LEU A 70 1.16 -4.50 11.19
N SER A 71 1.75 -3.52 10.50
CA SER A 71 1.07 -2.26 10.14
C SER A 71 -0.07 -2.49 9.16
N VAL A 72 0.11 -3.35 8.14
CA VAL A 72 -0.96 -3.75 7.21
C VAL A 72 -2.11 -4.39 7.99
N LEU A 73 -1.82 -5.40 8.82
CA LEU A 73 -2.84 -6.11 9.58
C LEU A 73 -3.60 -5.16 10.52
N ALA A 74 -2.87 -4.34 11.28
CA ALA A 74 -3.46 -3.35 12.17
C ALA A 74 -4.33 -2.35 11.39
N HIS A 75 -3.84 -1.83 10.26
CA HIS A 75 -4.57 -0.90 9.42
C HIS A 75 -5.90 -1.51 8.93
N VAL A 76 -5.87 -2.74 8.43
CA VAL A 76 -7.08 -3.45 7.97
C VAL A 76 -8.05 -3.69 9.13
N VAL A 77 -7.58 -4.25 10.26
CA VAL A 77 -8.43 -4.56 11.43
C VAL A 77 -9.10 -3.30 11.98
N TYR A 78 -8.34 -2.22 12.21
CA TYR A 78 -8.92 -0.98 12.73
C TYR A 78 -9.83 -0.30 11.69
N SER A 79 -9.56 -0.42 10.40
CA SER A 79 -10.43 0.12 9.35
C SER A 79 -11.80 -0.56 9.34
N ILE A 80 -11.82 -1.89 9.51
CA ILE A 80 -13.05 -2.69 9.58
C ILE A 80 -13.81 -2.34 10.85
N ALA A 81 -13.13 -2.32 12.00
CA ALA A 81 -13.74 -2.00 13.29
C ALA A 81 -14.37 -0.59 13.31
N LEU A 82 -13.70 0.40 12.69
CA LEU A 82 -14.26 1.76 12.55
C LEU A 82 -15.41 1.80 11.55
N SER A 83 -15.32 1.09 10.43
CA SER A 83 -16.38 1.03 9.42
C SER A 83 -17.66 0.40 9.98
N GLN A 84 -17.53 -0.70 10.72
CA GLN A 84 -18.64 -1.35 11.42
C GLN A 84 -19.25 -0.43 12.47
N ARG A 85 -18.43 0.27 13.27
CA ARG A 85 -18.91 1.23 14.28
C ARG A 85 -19.62 2.43 13.66
N ASN A 86 -19.12 2.95 12.54
CA ASN A 86 -19.76 4.03 11.80
C ASN A 86 -21.11 3.60 11.22
N LYS A 87 -21.21 2.35 10.77
CA LYS A 87 -22.46 1.75 10.29
C LYS A 87 -23.46 1.53 11.43
N SER A 88 -23.02 0.99 12.57
CA SER A 88 -23.92 0.76 13.71
C SER A 88 -24.39 2.05 14.38
N ALA A 89 -23.60 3.13 14.32
CA ALA A 89 -24.01 4.46 14.73
C ALA A 89 -25.07 5.11 13.80
N ARG A 90 -25.38 4.48 12.66
CA ARG A 90 -26.37 4.93 11.68
C ARG A 90 -27.33 3.78 11.31
N PRO A 91 -28.29 3.46 12.20
CA PRO A 91 -29.24 2.36 11.98
C PRO A 91 -30.22 2.62 10.82
N VAL A 92 -30.48 3.90 10.48
CA VAL A 92 -31.29 4.30 9.32
C VAL A 92 -30.39 4.99 8.29
N ALA A 93 -30.43 4.53 7.04
CA ALA A 93 -29.69 5.15 5.95
C ALA A 93 -30.27 6.53 5.60
N TYR A 94 -29.45 7.44 5.06
CA TYR A 94 -29.92 8.76 4.65
C TYR A 94 -30.93 8.64 3.51
N SER A 95 -32.09 9.29 3.66
CA SER A 95 -33.12 9.36 2.63
C SER A 95 -32.66 10.11 1.37
N THR A 96 -31.66 10.98 1.49
CA THR A 96 -31.07 11.73 0.39
C THR A 96 -29.55 11.74 0.49
N THR A 97 -28.85 11.46 -0.60
CA THR A 97 -27.40 11.68 -0.73
C THR A 97 -27.09 13.14 -1.04
N ASN A 98 -27.57 14.07 -0.21
CA ASN A 98 -27.21 15.48 -0.29
C ASN A 98 -25.79 15.65 0.27
N ALA A 99 -24.80 15.11 -0.44
CA ALA A 99 -23.42 15.23 -0.05
C ALA A 99 -23.03 16.71 -0.14
N SER A 100 -22.62 17.28 1.00
CA SER A 100 -21.99 18.60 1.00
C SER A 100 -20.84 18.60 -0.02
N PRO A 101 -20.65 19.66 -0.82
CA PRO A 101 -19.54 19.78 -1.77
C PRO A 101 -18.16 19.58 -1.11
N LYS A 102 -18.08 19.72 0.21
CA LYS A 102 -16.87 19.55 1.02
C LYS A 102 -16.46 18.09 1.25
N VAL A 103 -17.31 17.10 0.97
CA VAL A 103 -17.01 15.66 1.21
C VAL A 103 -16.60 14.98 -0.09
N SER A 104 -15.34 14.53 -0.16
CA SER A 104 -14.83 13.86 -1.36
C SER A 104 -15.49 12.51 -1.62
N TRP A 105 -15.54 12.09 -2.89
CA TRP A 105 -16.03 10.76 -3.26
C TRP A 105 -15.19 9.65 -2.63
N ALA A 106 -13.87 9.80 -2.59
CA ALA A 106 -12.96 8.84 -1.95
C ALA A 106 -13.31 8.63 -0.47
N SER A 107 -13.53 9.71 0.29
CA SER A 107 -13.91 9.63 1.70
C SER A 107 -15.20 8.84 1.94
N ARG A 108 -16.19 8.99 1.05
CA ARG A 108 -17.48 8.28 1.14
C ARG A 108 -17.35 6.79 0.84
N ASN A 109 -16.39 6.41 0.01
CA ASN A 109 -16.21 5.04 -0.48
C ASN A 109 -14.99 4.34 0.11
N MET A 110 -14.36 4.88 1.17
CA MET A 110 -13.11 4.34 1.75
C MET A 110 -13.18 2.85 2.09
N GLY A 111 -14.32 2.35 2.57
CA GLY A 111 -14.51 0.93 2.83
C GLY A 111 -14.38 0.07 1.57
N VAL A 112 -15.04 0.48 0.48
CA VAL A 112 -14.97 -0.20 -0.83
C VAL A 112 -13.56 -0.11 -1.41
N LEU A 113 -12.95 1.07 -1.38
CA LEU A 113 -11.57 1.28 -1.85
C LEU A 113 -10.60 0.36 -1.09
N GLY A 114 -10.72 0.30 0.24
CA GLY A 114 -9.91 -0.57 1.09
C GLY A 114 -10.12 -2.06 0.80
N THR A 115 -11.36 -2.50 0.55
CA THR A 115 -11.64 -3.89 0.17
C THR A 115 -11.01 -4.28 -1.16
N ILE A 116 -11.08 -3.42 -2.17
CA ILE A 116 -10.45 -3.69 -3.47
C ILE A 116 -8.93 -3.80 -3.32
N ILE A 117 -8.31 -2.88 -2.57
CA ILE A 117 -6.88 -2.93 -2.26
C ILE A 117 -6.51 -4.20 -1.49
N LEU A 118 -7.37 -4.66 -0.56
CA LEU A 118 -7.12 -5.89 0.19
C LEU A 118 -7.13 -7.12 -0.73
N VAL A 119 -8.06 -7.22 -1.67
CA VAL A 119 -8.08 -8.29 -2.67
C VAL A 119 -6.82 -8.25 -3.53
N PHE A 120 -6.45 -7.06 -4.03
CA PHE A 120 -5.20 -6.86 -4.75
C PHE A 120 -3.99 -7.30 -3.92
N LEU A 121 -3.94 -6.95 -2.63
CA LEU A 121 -2.83 -7.28 -1.75
C LEU A 121 -2.69 -8.79 -1.54
N VAL A 122 -3.79 -9.55 -1.45
CA VAL A 122 -3.75 -11.01 -1.39
C VAL A 122 -3.11 -11.59 -2.66
N VAL A 123 -3.57 -11.15 -3.85
CA VAL A 123 -3.01 -11.58 -5.13
C VAL A 123 -1.52 -11.22 -5.23
N HIS A 124 -1.16 -10.00 -4.84
CA HIS A 124 0.21 -9.51 -4.85
C HIS A 124 1.14 -10.30 -3.91
N LEU A 125 0.71 -10.53 -2.67
CA LEU A 125 1.49 -11.29 -1.69
C LEU A 125 1.61 -12.76 -2.09
N GLN A 126 0.56 -13.37 -2.64
CA GLN A 126 0.64 -14.74 -3.16
C GLN A 126 1.61 -14.84 -4.34
N GLY A 127 1.53 -13.89 -5.28
CA GLY A 127 2.31 -13.89 -6.52
C GLY A 127 3.81 -13.73 -6.29
N PHE A 128 4.22 -12.95 -5.30
CA PHE A 128 5.64 -12.59 -5.09
C PHE A 128 6.17 -12.94 -3.71
N TRP A 129 5.51 -12.46 -2.65
CA TRP A 129 5.99 -12.65 -1.29
C TRP A 129 5.98 -14.13 -0.88
N ALA A 130 4.88 -14.84 -1.11
CA ALA A 130 4.73 -16.24 -0.77
C ALA A 130 5.67 -17.11 -1.61
N LYS A 131 5.82 -16.83 -2.90
CA LYS A 131 6.80 -17.52 -3.76
C LYS A 131 8.22 -17.37 -3.22
N MET A 132 8.63 -16.15 -2.85
CA MET A 132 9.98 -15.90 -2.33
C MET A 132 10.31 -16.66 -1.03
N HIS A 133 9.31 -16.90 -0.18
CA HIS A 133 9.51 -17.51 1.14
C HIS A 133 9.22 -19.01 1.18
N PHE A 134 8.31 -19.50 0.35
CA PHE A 134 7.77 -20.86 0.48
C PHE A 134 7.83 -21.69 -0.80
N ALA A 135 8.11 -21.09 -1.96
CA ALA A 135 8.26 -21.82 -3.21
C ALA A 135 9.74 -22.03 -3.56
N GLU A 136 9.99 -23.03 -4.41
CA GLU A 136 11.26 -23.15 -5.11
C GLU A 136 11.39 -21.99 -6.10
N MET A 137 12.51 -21.30 -6.04
CA MET A 137 12.79 -20.13 -6.86
C MET A 137 13.87 -20.47 -7.89
N PRO A 138 13.74 -20.00 -9.14
CA PRO A 138 14.85 -20.04 -10.07
C PRO A 138 16.06 -19.30 -9.49
N ILE A 139 17.26 -19.74 -9.86
CA ILE A 139 18.53 -19.17 -9.40
C ILE A 139 19.25 -18.56 -10.60
N VAL A 140 19.84 -17.38 -10.39
CA VAL A 140 20.72 -16.71 -11.35
C VAL A 140 22.06 -16.44 -10.68
N THR A 141 23.15 -16.56 -11.45
CA THR A 141 24.50 -16.24 -10.99
C THR A 141 24.91 -14.86 -11.50
N ILE A 142 25.20 -13.94 -10.59
CA ILE A 142 25.64 -12.58 -10.89
C ILE A 142 27.01 -12.38 -10.23
N GLY A 143 28.04 -12.10 -11.03
CA GLY A 143 29.39 -11.89 -10.52
C GLY A 143 29.98 -13.07 -9.73
N GLY A 144 29.56 -14.31 -10.04
CA GLY A 144 30.00 -15.52 -9.33
C GLY A 144 29.25 -15.84 -8.04
N GLU A 145 28.23 -15.05 -7.68
CA GLU A 145 27.37 -15.29 -6.53
C GLU A 145 25.95 -15.66 -6.97
N GLU A 146 25.30 -16.56 -6.22
CA GLU A 146 23.93 -16.99 -6.52
C GLU A 146 22.87 -16.09 -5.88
N TYR A 147 21.81 -15.84 -6.65
CA TYR A 147 20.65 -15.02 -6.28
C TYR A 147 19.36 -15.77 -6.60
N LYS A 148 18.35 -15.64 -5.73
CA LYS A 148 16.97 -16.01 -6.10
C LYS A 148 16.49 -15.05 -7.19
N ASP A 149 16.15 -15.59 -8.35
CA ASP A 149 15.73 -14.82 -9.51
C ASP A 149 14.26 -14.43 -9.42
N LEU A 150 13.98 -13.41 -8.62
CA LEU A 150 12.65 -12.83 -8.48
C LEU A 150 12.24 -12.08 -9.75
N PHE A 151 13.19 -11.53 -10.50
CA PHE A 151 12.90 -10.83 -11.75
C PHE A 151 12.18 -11.72 -12.75
N THR A 152 12.64 -12.95 -12.97
CA THR A 152 11.97 -13.92 -13.87
C THR A 152 10.54 -14.23 -13.41
N ILE A 153 10.30 -14.32 -12.10
CA ILE A 153 8.94 -14.50 -11.57
C ILE A 153 8.05 -13.30 -11.85
N VAL A 154 8.57 -12.07 -11.74
CA VAL A 154 7.86 -10.83 -12.06
C VAL A 154 7.55 -10.75 -13.55
N GLN A 155 8.52 -11.05 -14.42
CA GLN A 155 8.32 -11.10 -15.86
C GLN A 155 7.21 -12.08 -16.24
N ALA A 156 7.31 -13.33 -15.77
CA ALA A 156 6.32 -14.36 -16.07
C ALA A 156 4.91 -14.00 -15.55
N ALA A 157 4.82 -13.30 -14.42
CA ALA A 157 3.53 -12.84 -13.89
C ALA A 157 2.89 -11.80 -14.81
N PHE A 158 3.65 -10.81 -15.28
CA PHE A 158 3.11 -9.71 -16.09
C PHE A 158 3.01 -10.00 -17.58
N GLN A 159 3.34 -11.22 -18.01
CA GLN A 159 2.90 -11.75 -19.31
C GLN A 159 1.44 -12.21 -19.30
N GLN A 160 0.80 -12.26 -18.12
CA GLN A 160 -0.63 -12.57 -18.01
C GLN A 160 -1.47 -11.29 -18.08
N GLU A 161 -2.18 -11.08 -19.19
CA GLU A 161 -2.98 -9.88 -19.47
C GLU A 161 -3.95 -9.51 -18.35
N TRP A 162 -4.66 -10.50 -17.80
CA TRP A 162 -5.61 -10.27 -16.72
C TRP A 162 -4.92 -9.74 -15.45
N LEU A 163 -3.68 -10.17 -15.18
CA LEU A 163 -2.92 -9.72 -14.01
C LEU A 163 -2.43 -8.28 -14.21
N VAL A 164 -1.98 -7.93 -15.42
CA VAL A 164 -1.63 -6.55 -15.79
C VAL A 164 -2.82 -5.63 -15.59
N ALA A 165 -3.99 -6.00 -16.14
CA ALA A 165 -5.22 -5.22 -15.98
C ALA A 165 -5.61 -5.07 -14.51
N LEU A 166 -5.54 -6.15 -13.72
CA LEU A 166 -5.81 -6.12 -12.28
C LEU A 166 -4.88 -5.15 -11.53
N TYR A 167 -3.58 -5.15 -11.84
CA TYR A 167 -2.62 -4.24 -11.20
C TYR A 167 -2.89 -2.78 -11.56
N VAL A 168 -3.12 -2.47 -12.83
CA VAL A 168 -3.40 -1.10 -13.30
C VAL A 168 -4.69 -0.56 -12.67
N ILE A 169 -5.75 -1.35 -12.66
CA ILE A 169 -7.04 -0.98 -12.04
C ILE A 169 -6.86 -0.78 -10.53
N ALA A 170 -6.16 -1.70 -9.85
CA ALA A 170 -5.90 -1.60 -8.42
C ALA A 170 -5.11 -0.33 -8.06
N MET A 171 -4.17 0.11 -8.90
CA MET A 171 -3.45 1.36 -8.70
C MET A 171 -4.36 2.59 -8.81
N GLY A 172 -5.37 2.57 -9.70
CA GLY A 172 -6.41 3.61 -9.72
C GLY A 172 -7.16 3.71 -8.39
N PHE A 173 -7.58 2.56 -7.83
CA PHE A 173 -8.23 2.52 -6.51
C PHE A 173 -7.30 2.93 -5.37
N LEU A 174 -6.01 2.54 -5.44
CA LEU A 174 -4.99 2.98 -4.49
C LEU A 174 -4.82 4.50 -4.53
N GLY A 175 -4.80 5.11 -5.71
CA GLY A 175 -4.75 6.57 -5.86
C GLY A 175 -5.92 7.26 -5.17
N PHE A 176 -7.15 6.78 -5.36
CA PHE A 176 -8.30 7.30 -4.63
C PHE A 176 -8.18 7.10 -3.11
N HIS A 177 -7.72 5.94 -2.67
CA HIS A 177 -7.53 5.65 -1.25
C HIS A 177 -6.51 6.61 -0.61
N LEU A 178 -5.37 6.83 -1.27
CA LEU A 178 -4.31 7.74 -0.83
C LEU A 178 -4.75 9.20 -0.86
N SER A 179 -5.55 9.61 -1.86
CA SER A 179 -6.05 10.98 -1.99
C SER A 179 -6.84 11.47 -0.76
N HIS A 180 -7.47 10.54 -0.05
CA HIS A 180 -8.11 10.79 1.23
C HIS A 180 -7.18 10.49 2.42
N GLY A 181 -6.57 9.30 2.43
CA GLY A 181 -5.81 8.77 3.56
C GLY A 181 -4.63 9.66 3.96
N PHE A 182 -3.94 10.28 3.01
CA PHE A 182 -2.75 11.08 3.27
C PHE A 182 -3.06 12.28 4.18
N ALA A 183 -3.85 13.25 3.71
CA ALA A 183 -4.16 14.44 4.49
C ALA A 183 -5.00 14.14 5.75
N SER A 184 -5.88 13.13 5.70
CA SER A 184 -6.69 12.73 6.84
C SER A 184 -5.85 12.18 8.00
N ALA A 185 -4.72 11.52 7.72
CA ALA A 185 -3.85 11.03 8.78
C ALA A 185 -3.18 12.17 9.56
N PHE A 186 -2.64 13.19 8.89
CA PHE A 186 -2.08 14.38 9.55
C PHE A 186 -3.14 15.13 10.36
N GLN A 187 -4.36 15.27 9.82
CA GLN A 187 -5.49 15.85 10.54
C GLN A 187 -5.80 15.08 11.83
N THR A 188 -5.78 13.75 11.77
CA THR A 188 -6.07 12.88 12.91
C THR A 188 -5.01 12.97 14.00
N LEU A 189 -3.75 13.20 13.62
CA LEU A 189 -2.66 13.46 14.56
C LEU A 189 -2.66 14.88 15.15
N GLY A 190 -3.62 15.73 14.77
CA GLY A 190 -3.68 17.12 15.23
C GLY A 190 -2.71 18.05 14.52
N LEU A 191 -2.06 17.61 13.44
CA LEU A 191 -1.10 18.38 12.65
C LEU A 191 -1.82 19.24 11.59
N ASN A 192 -2.90 19.91 11.98
CA ASN A 192 -3.61 20.86 11.12
C ASN A 192 -3.26 22.29 11.51
N HIS A 193 -2.68 23.04 10.60
CA HIS A 193 -2.28 24.43 10.83
C HIS A 193 -2.22 25.23 9.53
N LYS A 194 -2.62 26.50 9.57
CA LYS A 194 -2.67 27.39 8.39
C LYS A 194 -1.35 27.46 7.62
N LYS A 195 -0.21 27.36 8.32
CA LYS A 195 1.15 27.44 7.74
C LYS A 195 1.54 26.23 6.90
N TYR A 196 1.28 25.01 7.37
CA TYR A 196 1.83 23.78 6.75
C TYR A 196 0.78 22.81 6.21
N SER A 197 -0.50 22.93 6.59
CA SER A 197 -1.57 22.14 5.98
C SER A 197 -1.70 22.30 4.46
N PRO A 198 -1.47 23.48 3.85
CA PRO A 198 -1.45 23.59 2.38
C PRO A 198 -0.36 22.73 1.73
N ALA A 199 0.85 22.72 2.31
CA ALA A 199 1.96 21.90 1.82
C ALA A 199 1.67 20.40 1.98
N ILE A 200 1.13 19.96 3.12
CA ILE A 200 0.74 18.56 3.34
C ILE A 200 -0.26 18.10 2.27
N LYS A 201 -1.26 18.94 1.95
CA LYS A 201 -2.24 18.62 0.90
C LYS A 201 -1.61 18.57 -0.49
N ALA A 202 -0.73 19.52 -0.83
CA ALA A 202 -0.04 19.53 -2.11
C ALA A 202 0.82 18.27 -2.29
N ILE A 203 1.62 17.92 -1.27
CA ILE A 203 2.44 16.70 -1.26
C ILE A 203 1.55 15.46 -1.36
N GLY A 204 0.46 15.39 -0.58
CA GLY A 204 -0.47 14.27 -0.63
C GLY A 204 -1.12 14.07 -2.01
N ASN A 205 -1.51 15.17 -2.66
CA ASN A 205 -2.08 15.14 -4.02
C ASN A 205 -1.06 14.68 -5.06
N PHE A 206 0.18 15.16 -4.97
CA PHE A 206 1.26 14.67 -5.83
C PHE A 206 1.51 13.18 -5.60
N TYR A 207 1.61 12.77 -4.33
CA TYR A 207 1.88 11.40 -3.93
C TYR A 207 0.82 10.41 -4.43
N CYS A 208 -0.47 10.74 -4.29
CA CYS A 208 -1.56 9.84 -4.67
C CYS A 208 -1.72 9.67 -6.19
N ILE A 209 -1.01 10.47 -7.00
CA ILE A 209 -0.96 10.32 -8.46
C ILE A 209 0.32 9.59 -8.85
N VAL A 210 1.47 10.10 -8.42
CA VAL A 210 2.78 9.63 -8.90
C VAL A 210 3.08 8.22 -8.45
N VAL A 211 2.88 7.88 -7.17
CA VAL A 211 3.23 6.54 -6.67
C VAL A 211 2.38 5.44 -7.32
N PRO A 212 1.04 5.56 -7.40
CA PRO A 212 0.24 4.59 -8.13
C PRO A 212 0.54 4.55 -9.63
N ALA A 213 0.84 5.68 -10.28
CA ALA A 213 1.21 5.70 -11.70
C ALA A 213 2.51 4.94 -11.96
N LEU A 214 3.52 5.13 -11.11
CA LEU A 214 4.78 4.38 -11.20
C LEU A 214 4.54 2.87 -11.03
N PHE A 215 3.77 2.46 -10.02
CA PHE A 215 3.43 1.04 -9.87
C PHE A 215 2.60 0.49 -11.03
N ALA A 216 1.68 1.26 -11.61
CA ALA A 216 0.90 0.85 -12.76
C ALA A 216 1.74 0.74 -14.03
N SER A 217 2.78 1.56 -14.17
CA SER A 217 3.68 1.52 -15.32
C SER A 217 4.58 0.29 -15.36
N MET A 218 4.89 -0.34 -14.21
CA MET A 218 5.75 -1.53 -14.13
C MET A 218 5.18 -2.75 -14.87
N PRO A 219 3.93 -3.22 -14.60
CA PRO A 219 3.36 -4.34 -15.32
C PRO A 219 3.12 -4.02 -16.80
N LEU A 220 2.76 -2.78 -17.13
CA LEU A 220 2.59 -2.35 -18.52
C LEU A 220 3.91 -2.40 -19.30
N TYR A 221 4.97 -1.83 -18.72
CA TYR A 221 6.31 -1.87 -19.31
C TYR A 221 6.74 -3.31 -19.57
N ILE A 222 6.71 -4.16 -18.55
CA ILE A 222 7.11 -5.57 -18.67
C ILE A 222 6.27 -6.30 -19.72
N TYR A 223 4.95 -6.11 -19.74
CA TYR A 223 4.08 -6.75 -20.73
C TYR A 223 4.42 -6.36 -22.18
N PHE A 224 4.82 -5.11 -22.43
CA PHE A 224 5.14 -4.63 -23.78
C PHE A 224 6.60 -4.76 -24.20
N THR A 225 7.53 -5.06 -23.27
CA THR A 225 8.97 -5.13 -23.57
C THR A 225 9.58 -6.52 -23.41
N SER A 226 8.89 -7.45 -22.76
CA SER A 226 9.35 -8.84 -22.55
C SER A 226 8.74 -9.81 -23.55
#